data_AF-A0A099RN12-F1
#
_entry.id   AF-A0A099RN12-F1
#
_cell.length_a   1.000
_cell.length_b   1.000
_cell.length_c   1.000
_cell.angle_alpha   90.00
_cell.angle_beta   90.00
_cell.angle_gamma   90.00
#
_symmetry.space_group_name_H-M   'P 1'
#
loop_
_entity.id
_entity.type
_entity.pdbx_description
1 polymer ?
#
loop_
_entity_poly.entity_id
_entity_poly.type
_entity_poly.pdbx_seq_one_letter_code
_entity_poly.pdbx_strand_id
1 'polypeptide(L)' 'MSKKYLIVGGVAGGASTAARLRRLGEEDKIIMFERDPHVSFSNCCLPYHLSGTVEKSEDLVLMHPSKFLAQYNIDARVH' A
#
# COMPACT_ATOMS: atom_id res chain seq x y z
N MET A 1 4.40 -25.37 1.65
CA MET A 1 3.33 -25.02 0.68
C MET A 1 3.23 -23.50 0.64
N SER A 2 3.18 -22.90 -0.56
CA SER A 2 2.90 -21.48 -0.71
C SER A 2 1.47 -21.17 -0.25
N LYS A 3 1.30 -20.08 0.50
CA LYS A 3 0.00 -19.60 0.99
C LYS A 3 -0.53 -18.48 0.11
N LYS A 4 -1.85 -18.31 0.13
CA LYS A 4 -2.53 -17.19 -0.51
C LYS A 4 -3.18 -16.30 0.55
N TYR A 5 -2.74 -15.05 0.64
CA TYR A 5 -3.30 -14.06 1.56
C TYR A 5 -4.11 -13.03 0.79
N LEU A 6 -5.29 -12.72 1.32
CA LEU A 6 -6.15 -11.64 0.85
C LEU A 6 -6.24 -10.61 1.98
N ILE A 7 -5.95 -9.36 1.67
CA ILE A 7 -5.95 -8.25 2.62
C ILE A 7 -6.97 -7.22 2.16
N VAL A 8 -7.89 -6.83 3.04
CA VAL A 8 -8.92 -5.81 2.76
C VAL A 8 -8.54 -4.51 3.48
N GLY A 9 -8.34 -3.45 2.71
CA GLY A 9 -7.72 -2.19 3.13
C GLY A 9 -6.23 -2.18 2.79
N GLY A 10 -5.77 -1.12 2.13
CA GLY A 10 -4.41 -0.96 1.61
C GLY A 10 -3.64 0.23 2.15
N VAL A 11 -4.14 0.88 3.21
CA VAL A 11 -3.45 1.98 3.90
C VAL A 11 -2.48 1.43 4.96
N ALA A 12 -2.48 1.93 6.19
CA ALA A 12 -1.44 1.64 7.17
C ALA A 12 -1.36 0.15 7.55
N GLY A 13 -2.43 -0.41 8.10
CA GLY A 13 -2.45 -1.80 8.59
C GLY A 13 -2.24 -2.81 7.47
N GLY A 14 -3.04 -2.73 6.41
CA GLY A 14 -2.99 -3.66 5.29
C GLY A 14 -1.65 -3.68 4.56
N ALA A 15 -1.10 -2.51 4.22
CA ALA A 15 0.19 -2.44 3.55
C ALA A 15 1.33 -2.97 4.44
N SER A 16 1.28 -2.67 5.75
CA SER A 16 2.28 -3.17 6.71
C SER A 16 2.23 -4.69 6.84
N THR A 17 1.03 -5.27 6.91
CA THR A 17 0.81 -6.72 6.92
C THR A 17 1.31 -7.35 5.62
N ALA A 18 0.97 -6.79 4.45
CA ALA A 18 1.40 -7.29 3.16
C ALA A 18 2.93 -7.32 3.04
N ALA A 19 3.59 -6.22 3.41
CA ALA A 19 5.04 -6.10 3.38
C ALA A 19 5.73 -7.05 4.38
N ARG A 20 5.10 -7.34 5.51
CA ARG A 20 5.63 -8.31 6.48
C ARG A 20 5.46 -9.75 5.98
N LEU A 21 4.31 -10.09 5.41
CA LEU A 21 4.05 -11.41 4.83
C LEU A 21 5.04 -11.72 3.71
N ARG A 22 5.32 -10.78 2.80
CA ARG A 22 6.32 -10.97 1.73
C ARG A 22 7.68 -11.36 2.32
N ARG A 23 8.15 -10.64 3.36
CA ARG A 23 9.42 -10.95 4.03
C ARG A 23 9.47 -12.30 4.73
N LEU A 24 8.31 -12.87 5.08
CA LEU A 24 8.21 -14.18 5.74
C LEU A 24 8.02 -15.33 4.76
N GLY A 25 7.58 -15.04 3.53
CA GLY A 25 7.36 -16.03 2.49
C GLY A 25 7.47 -15.41 1.10
N GLU A 26 8.63 -15.59 0.46
CA GLU A 26 8.91 -15.04 -0.88
C GLU A 26 8.02 -15.66 -1.98
N GLU A 27 7.60 -16.90 -1.77
CA GLU A 27 6.74 -17.65 -2.70
C GLU A 27 5.24 -17.46 -2.41
N ASP A 28 4.87 -16.77 -1.33
CA ASP A 28 3.47 -16.58 -0.97
C ASP A 28 2.78 -15.61 -1.94
N LYS A 29 1.52 -15.91 -2.28
CA LYS A 29 0.68 -15.04 -3.10
C LYS A 29 -0.04 -14.05 -2.21
N ILE A 30 0.27 -12.76 -2.34
CA ILE A 30 -0.29 -11.70 -1.50
C ILE A 30 -1.09 -10.76 -2.41
N ILE A 31 -2.39 -10.64 -2.14
CA ILE A 31 -3.28 -9.72 -2.84
C ILE A 31 -3.88 -8.76 -1.82
N MET A 32 -3.78 -7.45 -2.09
CA MET A 32 -4.30 -6.39 -1.24
C MET A 32 -5.33 -5.57 -2.01
N PHE A 33 -6.49 -5.34 -1.40
CA PHE A 33 -7.58 -4.56 -1.99
C PHE A 33 -7.74 -3.25 -1.25
N GLU A 34 -7.87 -2.16 -1.99
CA GLU A 34 -8.22 -0.84 -1.48
C GLU A 34 -9.36 -0.28 -2.33
N ARG A 35 -10.35 0.34 -1.69
CA ARG A 35 -11.48 0.95 -2.40
C ARG A 35 -11.11 2.32 -2.96
N ASP A 36 -10.16 2.99 -2.30
CA ASP A 36 -9.77 4.33 -2.69
C ASP A 36 -8.64 4.25 -3.76
N PRO A 37 -8.46 5.29 -4.58
CA PRO A 37 -7.47 5.25 -5.68
C PRO A 37 -6.02 5.08 -5.22
N HIS A 38 -5.74 5.30 -3.94
CA HIS A 38 -4.39 5.35 -3.38
C HIS A 38 -4.20 4.31 -2.27
N VAL A 39 -3.15 3.50 -2.42
CA VAL A 39 -2.64 2.61 -1.36
C VAL A 39 -1.51 3.30 -0.63
N SER A 40 -1.35 3.01 0.66
CA SER A 40 -0.21 3.48 1.49
C SER A 40 0.07 5.00 1.38
N PHE A 41 -0.98 5.82 1.42
CA PHE A 41 -0.84 7.27 1.50
C PHE A 41 -0.80 7.75 2.96
N SER A 42 -0.19 8.90 3.19
CA SER A 42 0.00 9.46 4.53
C SER A 42 -1.20 10.29 4.99
N ASN A 43 -2.19 9.63 5.60
CA ASN A 43 -3.33 10.30 6.26
C ASN A 43 -2.87 11.36 7.26
N CYS A 44 -1.85 11.05 8.06
CA CYS A 44 -1.33 11.93 9.08
C CYS A 44 -0.75 13.23 8.52
N CYS A 45 -0.35 13.22 7.24
CA CYS A 45 0.25 14.39 6.58
C CYS A 45 -0.75 15.25 5.80
N LEU A 46 -2.03 14.85 5.70
CA LEU A 46 -3.07 15.66 5.04
C LEU A 46 -3.15 17.10 5.60
N PRO A 47 -3.06 17.35 6.92
CA PRO A 47 -3.08 18.72 7.45
C PRO A 47 -1.95 19.61 6.91
N TYR A 48 -0.78 19.03 6.61
CA TYR A 48 0.35 19.78 6.06
C TYR A 48 0.16 20.15 4.59
N HIS A 49 -0.62 19.35 3.85
CA HIS A 49 -1.04 19.74 2.51
C HIS A 49 -2.05 20.89 2.56
N LEU A 50 -3.03 20.80 3.48
CA LEU A 50 -4.01 21.87 3.70
C LEU A 50 -3.37 23.18 4.18
N SER A 51 -2.28 23.12 4.95
CA SER A 51 -1.53 24.31 5.38
C SER A 51 -0.59 24.88 4.31
N GLY A 52 -0.43 24.21 3.17
CA GLY A 52 0.52 24.58 2.12
C GLY A 52 1.99 24.23 2.43
N THR A 53 2.26 23.53 3.53
CA THR A 53 3.62 23.04 3.85
C THR A 53 4.04 21.88 2.94
N VAL A 54 3.08 21.03 2.56
CA VAL A 54 3.23 20.04 1.49
C VAL A 54 2.47 20.56 0.27
N GLU A 55 3.19 21.04 -0.74
CA GLU A 55 2.55 21.71 -1.87
C GLU A 55 1.72 20.75 -2.73
N LYS A 56 2.24 19.55 -3.00
CA LYS A 56 1.66 18.60 -3.94
C LYS A 56 0.98 17.45 -3.20
N SER A 57 -0.26 17.14 -3.54
CA SER A 57 -0.98 15.99 -2.96
C SER A 57 -0.31 14.66 -3.28
N GLU A 58 0.41 14.59 -4.38
CA GLU A 58 1.14 13.40 -4.84
C GLU A 58 2.26 13.01 -3.87
N ASP A 59 2.84 14.00 -3.16
CA ASP A 59 3.90 13.75 -2.17
C ASP A 59 3.38 13.02 -0.92
N LEU A 60 2.05 12.94 -0.75
CA LEU A 60 1.41 12.15 0.30
C LEU A 60 1.29 10.68 -0.07
N VAL A 61 1.45 10.30 -1.34
CA VAL A 61 1.29 8.94 -1.86
C VAL A 61 2.66 8.29 -2.01
N LEU A 62 3.03 7.43 -1.07
CA LEU A 62 4.37 6.84 -1.01
C LEU A 62 4.53 5.61 -1.92
N MET A 63 3.42 4.95 -2.22
CA MET A 63 3.37 3.71 -3.00
C MET A 63 2.21 3.71 -4.00
N HIS A 64 2.43 2.99 -5.09
CA HIS A 64 1.41 2.69 -6.10
C HIS A 64 1.34 1.17 -6.31
N PRO A 65 0.22 0.65 -6.85
CA PRO A 65 0.10 -0.76 -7.18
C PRO A 65 1.27 -1.34 -7.99
N SER A 66 1.73 -0.62 -9.01
CA SER A 66 2.87 -1.02 -9.84
C SER A 66 4.17 -1.13 -9.04
N LYS A 67 4.40 -0.19 -8.10
CA LYS A 67 5.59 -0.18 -7.23
C LYS A 67 5.54 -1.31 -6.20
N PHE A 68 4.37 -1.62 -5.64
CA PHE A 68 4.18 -2.78 -4.76
C PHE A 68 4.51 -4.10 -5.48
N LEU A 69 4.07 -4.24 -6.73
CA LEU A 69 4.35 -5.42 -7.53
C LEU A 69 5.85 -5.52 -7.86
N ALA A 70 6.44 -4.44 -8.37
CA ALA A 70 7.84 -4.45 -8.81
C ALA A 70 8.84 -4.62 -7.67
N GLN A 71 8.59 -4.02 -6.49
CA GLN A 71 9.52 -4.05 -5.37
C GLN A 71 9.28 -5.20 -4.41
N TYR A 72 8.03 -5.63 -4.24
CA TYR A 72 7.63 -6.56 -3.18
C TYR A 72 6.78 -7.73 -3.69
N ASN A 73 6.56 -7.87 -5.00
CA ASN A 73 5.70 -8.91 -5.56
C ASN A 73 4.31 -8.95 -4.86
N ILE A 74 3.75 -7.79 -4.52
CA ILE A 74 2.42 -7.66 -3.90
C ILE A 74 1.44 -7.16 -4.97
N ASP A 75 0.38 -7.92 -5.23
CA ASP A 75 -0.71 -7.55 -6.15
C ASP A 75 -1.69 -6.64 -5.40
N ALA A 76 -1.47 -5.32 -5.47
CA ALA A 76 -2.38 -4.33 -4.93
C ALA A 76 -3.41 -3.91 -5.98
N ARG A 77 -4.69 -3.90 -5.61
CA ARG A 77 -5.81 -3.57 -6.50
C ARG A 77 -6.64 -2.45 -5.89
N VAL A 78 -6.78 -1.37 -6.64
CA VAL A 78 -7.60 -0.22 -6.29
C VAL A 78 -8.90 -0.27 -7.11
N HIS A 79 -10.06 -0.09 -6.47
CA HIS A 79 -11.38 -0.28 -7.08
C HIS A 79 -12.40 0.77 -6.66
#